data_AF-A0A1B3SM06-F1
#
_entry.id   AF-A0A1B3SM06-F1
#
_cell.length_a   1.000
_cell.length_b   1.000
_cell.length_c   1.000
_cell.angle_alpha   90.00
_cell.angle_beta   90.00
_cell.angle_gamma   90.00
#
_symmetry.space_group_name_H-M   'P 1'
#
loop_
_entity.id
_entity.type
_entity.pdbx_description
1 polymer ?
#
loop_
_entity_poly.entity_id
_entity_poly.type
_entity_poly.pdbx_seq_one_letter_code
_entity_poly.pdbx_strand_id
1 'polypeptide(L)'
;MKKLLSLLAATGLVATSGSVAVACNKKAVDTASTASTDLSTIKGADLTVKPSDNTEAAAKTAVLAQIKTKLKLTIDVKESTDVVFSAFSAATSAKTGSIVATAADASKVLTPKKTATFALTYVAPAGKKDLSTITTKELGEFSGVGDKPTVGEVVKQVNAKNEGLNLSVDDVDMTKPSDKELTASATLTAKSNSTKFEKAVTVTYTYTKSAGETTKPVISVKNGSVAVSGAVDVIVGTPVTLTIEVANKSGQTLPTVTVPEANSAALEASAVTEQGDNFQVTLTAKGKVDVSGIKVAVAYEGAESVEVTVNVKKQATQGATPEISLSKNSVDIKLVSGSSQTATNVAITITNPAGSTKPTAALVTGGDSENLTLGQITGDNSPYTLPLTPVKAKDGVQVKISYAGAQDVTLTVNVKSADQ
;
A
#
# COMPACT_ATOMS: atom_id res chain seq x y z
N MET A 1 -18.61 -24.78 -5.00
CA MET A 1 -17.64 -23.87 -4.34
C MET A 1 -16.65 -24.65 -3.46
N LYS A 2 -15.77 -25.49 -4.04
CA LYS A 2 -14.84 -26.35 -3.26
C LYS A 2 -13.41 -26.39 -3.83
N LYS A 3 -13.06 -25.53 -4.80
CA LYS A 3 -11.78 -25.60 -5.53
C LYS A 3 -10.87 -24.37 -5.37
N LEU A 4 -11.18 -23.43 -4.46
CA LEU A 4 -10.39 -22.21 -4.27
C LEU A 4 -9.46 -22.21 -3.03
N LEU A 5 -9.47 -23.26 -2.20
CA LEU A 5 -8.70 -23.26 -0.94
C LEU A 5 -7.33 -23.96 -1.00
N SER A 6 -6.95 -24.61 -2.12
CA SER A 6 -5.68 -25.37 -2.18
C SER A 6 -4.49 -24.59 -2.72
N LEU A 7 -4.65 -23.31 -3.10
CA LEU A 7 -3.58 -22.52 -3.73
C LEU A 7 -2.88 -21.53 -2.78
N LEU A 8 -3.17 -21.60 -1.47
CA LEU A 8 -2.54 -20.74 -0.45
C LEU A 8 -1.54 -21.46 0.47
N ALA A 9 -1.07 -22.65 0.07
CA ALA A 9 -0.16 -23.48 0.89
C ALA A 9 1.26 -23.65 0.32
N ALA A 10 1.65 -22.88 -0.71
CA ALA A 10 2.90 -23.13 -1.45
C ALA A 10 3.85 -21.92 -1.55
N THR A 11 3.76 -20.94 -0.65
CA THR A 11 4.85 -19.97 -0.45
C THR A 11 5.59 -20.34 0.82
N GLY A 12 6.38 -21.41 0.69
CA GLY A 12 7.41 -21.78 1.66
C GLY A 12 8.40 -20.63 1.77
N LEU A 13 8.33 -19.92 2.88
CA LEU A 13 9.27 -18.91 3.31
C LEU A 13 10.62 -19.60 3.57
N VAL A 14 11.48 -19.71 2.55
CA VAL A 14 12.88 -20.09 2.75
C VAL A 14 13.60 -18.87 3.29
N ALA A 15 13.45 -18.64 4.60
CA ALA A 15 14.32 -17.74 5.34
C ALA A 15 15.69 -18.44 5.46
N THR A 16 16.58 -18.20 4.50
CA THR A 16 17.99 -18.53 4.64
C THR A 16 18.55 -17.71 5.80
N SER A 17 18.75 -18.36 6.94
CA SER A 17 19.48 -17.87 8.10
C SER A 17 20.95 -17.63 7.71
N GLY A 18 21.24 -16.48 7.10
CA GLY A 18 22.59 -15.96 6.99
C GLY A 18 23.04 -15.49 8.37
N SER A 19 23.73 -16.37 9.11
CA SER A 19 24.36 -16.06 10.39
C SER A 19 25.51 -15.07 10.17
N VAL A 20 25.21 -13.77 10.15
CA VAL A 20 26.25 -12.74 10.25
C VAL A 20 26.63 -12.65 11.73
N ALA A 21 27.75 -13.28 12.09
CA ALA A 21 28.39 -13.08 13.39
C ALA A 21 28.99 -11.66 13.41
N VAL A 22 28.18 -10.68 13.80
CA VAL A 22 28.67 -9.34 14.11
C VAL A 22 29.29 -9.39 15.50
N ALA A 23 30.60 -9.58 15.56
CA ALA A 23 31.39 -9.36 16.77
C ALA A 23 31.49 -7.85 17.04
N CYS A 24 30.39 -7.27 17.54
CA CYS A 24 30.51 -5.99 18.24
C CYS A 24 31.36 -6.26 19.49
N ASN A 25 32.44 -5.51 19.65
CA ASN A 25 33.04 -5.24 20.96
C ASN A 25 31.98 -4.51 21.80
N LYS A 26 31.02 -5.27 22.32
CA LYS A 26 30.05 -4.83 23.29
C LYS A 26 30.86 -4.57 24.54
N LYS A 27 31.27 -3.30 24.71
CA LYS A 27 31.46 -2.75 26.06
C LYS A 27 30.32 -3.32 26.89
N ALA A 28 30.64 -4.00 27.98
CA ALA A 28 29.65 -4.44 28.94
C ALA A 28 28.84 -3.19 29.34
N VAL A 29 27.74 -2.97 28.63
CA VAL A 29 26.65 -2.16 29.13
C VAL A 29 26.20 -3.01 30.26
N ASP A 30 26.65 -2.66 31.47
CA ASP A 30 26.11 -3.14 32.72
C ASP A 30 24.60 -3.09 32.55
N THR A 31 24.05 -4.23 32.16
CA THR A 31 22.62 -4.40 31.97
C THR A 31 22.17 -4.61 33.39
N ALA A 32 22.15 -3.50 34.15
CA ALA A 32 21.62 -3.46 35.48
C ALA A 32 20.27 -4.13 35.35
N SER A 33 20.20 -5.37 35.86
CA SER A 33 19.01 -6.19 35.85
C SER A 33 18.01 -5.40 36.68
N THR A 34 17.23 -4.55 36.02
CA THR A 34 16.16 -3.81 36.65
C THR A 34 15.26 -4.88 37.23
N ALA A 35 15.25 -4.96 38.55
CA ALA A 35 14.50 -5.98 39.26
C ALA A 35 13.06 -5.97 38.73
N SER A 36 12.59 -7.12 38.25
CA SER A 36 11.21 -7.27 37.80
C SER A 36 10.26 -6.93 38.94
N THR A 37 9.23 -6.15 38.69
CA THR A 37 8.28 -5.75 39.74
C THR A 37 7.11 -6.73 39.82
N ASP A 38 6.74 -7.14 41.03
CA ASP A 38 5.66 -8.10 41.26
C ASP A 38 4.28 -7.42 41.21
N LEU A 39 3.43 -7.85 40.27
CA LEU A 39 2.09 -7.31 40.05
C LEU A 39 1.16 -7.47 41.28
N SER A 40 1.37 -8.52 42.09
CA SER A 40 0.57 -8.79 43.30
C SER A 40 0.82 -7.81 44.46
N THR A 41 1.77 -6.88 44.29
CA THR A 41 2.03 -5.79 45.24
C THR A 41 0.99 -4.67 45.15
N ILE A 42 0.23 -4.58 44.06
CA ILE A 42 -0.89 -3.63 43.91
C ILE A 42 -2.05 -4.14 44.78
N LYS A 43 -2.54 -3.31 45.72
CA LYS A 43 -3.54 -3.71 46.71
C LYS A 43 -4.59 -2.63 46.96
N GLY A 44 -5.72 -3.03 47.54
CA GLY A 44 -6.75 -2.11 48.02
C GLY A 44 -7.30 -1.20 46.91
N ALA A 45 -7.38 0.10 47.18
CA ALA A 45 -7.92 1.09 46.24
C ALA A 45 -7.13 1.18 44.92
N ASP A 46 -5.87 0.75 44.90
CA ASP A 46 -5.04 0.76 43.69
C ASP A 46 -5.47 -0.30 42.66
N LEU A 47 -6.29 -1.27 43.07
CA LEU A 47 -6.91 -2.25 42.16
C LEU A 47 -8.23 -1.76 41.56
N THR A 48 -8.67 -0.54 41.86
CA THR A 48 -9.87 0.05 41.25
C THR A 48 -9.49 0.99 40.12
N VAL A 49 -10.04 0.76 38.92
CA VAL A 49 -9.80 1.61 37.74
C VAL A 49 -11.11 2.11 37.15
N LYS A 50 -11.08 3.34 36.63
CA LYS A 50 -12.18 3.93 35.88
C LYS A 50 -11.79 3.99 34.40
N PRO A 51 -12.29 3.08 33.54
CA PRO A 51 -12.03 3.14 32.10
C PRO A 51 -12.73 4.33 31.43
N SER A 52 -12.52 4.53 30.13
CA SER A 52 -13.20 5.56 29.33
C SER A 52 -14.64 5.17 28.95
N ASP A 53 -14.91 3.88 28.82
CA ASP A 53 -16.23 3.28 28.63
C ASP A 53 -16.23 1.87 29.25
N ASN A 54 -17.36 1.14 29.20
CA ASN A 54 -17.46 -0.20 29.78
C ASN A 54 -17.02 -1.33 28.82
N THR A 55 -16.23 -1.05 27.78
CA THR A 55 -15.70 -2.08 26.87
C THR A 55 -14.42 -2.71 27.40
N GLU A 56 -14.10 -3.92 26.91
CA GLU A 56 -12.88 -4.62 27.29
C GLU A 56 -11.62 -3.82 26.88
N ALA A 57 -11.63 -3.21 25.69
CA ALA A 57 -10.50 -2.43 25.20
C ALA A 57 -10.18 -1.24 26.12
N ALA A 58 -11.20 -0.46 26.50
CA ALA A 58 -11.03 0.65 27.43
C ALA A 58 -10.56 0.20 28.82
N ALA A 59 -11.07 -0.95 29.30
CA ALA A 59 -10.62 -1.55 30.55
C ALA A 59 -9.14 -1.94 30.51
N LYS A 60 -8.68 -2.61 29.45
CA LYS A 60 -7.27 -2.98 29.26
C LYS A 60 -6.36 -1.76 29.26
N THR A 61 -6.70 -0.73 28.50
CA THR A 61 -5.93 0.53 28.45
C THR A 61 -5.83 1.17 29.84
N ALA A 62 -6.94 1.26 30.58
CA ALA A 62 -6.95 1.84 31.92
C ALA A 62 -6.12 1.01 32.92
N VAL A 63 -6.18 -0.33 32.84
CA VAL A 63 -5.38 -1.20 33.71
C VAL A 63 -3.90 -1.09 33.40
N LEU A 64 -3.47 -1.07 32.14
CA LEU A 64 -2.06 -0.89 31.79
C LEU A 64 -1.51 0.43 32.34
N ALA A 65 -2.27 1.53 32.20
CA ALA A 65 -1.92 2.83 32.76
C ALA A 65 -1.81 2.79 34.29
N GLN A 66 -2.74 2.09 34.96
CA GLN A 66 -2.73 1.90 36.41
C GLN A 66 -1.50 1.10 36.87
N ILE A 67 -1.17 -0.01 36.20
CA ILE A 67 0.01 -0.84 36.50
C ILE A 67 1.29 0.01 36.40
N LYS A 68 1.46 0.73 35.28
CA LYS A 68 2.64 1.60 35.07
C LYS A 68 2.76 2.63 36.19
N THR A 69 1.66 3.28 36.54
CA THR A 69 1.60 4.33 37.56
C THR A 69 1.91 3.78 38.96
N LYS A 70 1.25 2.70 39.37
CA LYS A 70 1.35 2.16 40.73
C LYS A 70 2.66 1.45 41.00
N LEU A 71 3.24 0.81 39.99
CA LEU A 71 4.55 0.19 40.07
C LEU A 71 5.70 1.15 39.74
N LYS A 72 5.41 2.42 39.44
CA LYS A 72 6.37 3.49 39.10
C LYS A 72 7.33 3.08 37.97
N LEU A 73 6.80 2.41 36.96
CA LEU A 73 7.59 1.90 35.84
C LEU A 73 7.94 3.05 34.88
N THR A 74 9.21 3.10 34.49
CA THR A 74 9.72 4.07 33.51
C THR A 74 9.41 3.64 32.07
N ILE A 75 9.20 2.34 31.85
CA ILE A 75 8.88 1.73 30.57
C ILE A 75 7.37 1.46 30.48
N ASP A 76 6.80 1.60 29.29
CA ASP A 76 5.41 1.23 29.03
C ASP A 76 5.21 -0.29 29.09
N VAL A 77 4.18 -0.71 29.84
CA VAL A 77 3.74 -2.10 29.92
C VAL A 77 2.84 -2.40 28.71
N LYS A 78 3.15 -3.48 27.98
CA LYS A 78 2.38 -3.84 26.77
C LYS A 78 1.57 -5.11 26.96
N GLU A 79 0.37 -5.14 26.40
CA GLU A 79 -0.43 -6.37 26.29
C GLU A 79 0.35 -7.43 25.48
N SER A 80 0.16 -8.70 25.80
CA SER A 80 0.82 -9.90 25.26
C SER A 80 2.32 -10.03 25.57
N THR A 81 3.06 -8.92 25.63
CA THR A 81 4.50 -8.92 25.96
C THR A 81 4.73 -8.95 27.46
N ASP A 82 4.04 -8.09 28.22
CA ASP A 82 4.23 -7.93 29.65
C ASP A 82 3.02 -8.41 30.46
N VAL A 83 1.82 -8.24 29.92
CA VAL A 83 0.56 -8.60 30.59
C VAL A 83 -0.35 -9.35 29.62
N VAL A 84 -0.95 -10.44 30.11
CA VAL A 84 -2.05 -11.16 29.46
C VAL A 84 -3.32 -10.92 30.26
N PHE A 85 -4.37 -10.45 29.60
CA PHE A 85 -5.66 -10.18 30.22
C PHE A 85 -6.61 -11.39 30.10
N SER A 86 -7.43 -11.58 31.12
CA SER A 86 -8.46 -12.63 31.16
C SER A 86 -9.63 -12.24 32.05
N ALA A 87 -10.69 -13.05 32.03
CA ALA A 87 -11.86 -12.92 32.91
C ALA A 87 -12.47 -11.50 32.95
N PHE A 88 -12.57 -10.86 31.78
CA PHE A 88 -13.23 -9.58 31.66
C PHE A 88 -14.74 -9.71 31.94
N SER A 89 -15.24 -8.87 32.84
CA SER A 89 -16.65 -8.66 33.10
C SER A 89 -16.90 -7.15 33.08
N ALA A 90 -17.68 -6.68 32.12
CA ALA A 90 -18.04 -5.26 32.03
C ALA A 90 -18.73 -4.78 33.32
N ALA A 91 -18.46 -3.54 33.70
CA ALA A 91 -19.18 -2.87 34.77
C ALA A 91 -20.58 -2.47 34.29
N THR A 92 -21.56 -2.55 35.18
CA THR A 92 -22.93 -2.05 34.95
C THR A 92 -23.30 -1.07 36.05
N SER A 93 -24.38 -0.31 35.87
CA SER A 93 -24.89 0.61 36.90
C SER A 93 -25.20 -0.07 38.24
N ALA A 94 -25.47 -1.38 38.22
CA ALA A 94 -25.80 -2.17 39.40
C ALA A 94 -24.64 -3.00 39.95
N LYS A 95 -23.57 -3.22 39.17
CA LYS A 95 -22.49 -4.15 39.54
C LYS A 95 -21.14 -3.66 39.02
N THR A 96 -20.15 -3.64 39.90
CA THR A 96 -18.74 -3.39 39.55
C THR A 96 -18.24 -4.45 38.56
N GLY A 97 -17.49 -4.03 37.55
CA GLY A 97 -16.86 -4.94 36.60
C GLY A 97 -15.54 -5.51 37.14
N SER A 98 -14.93 -6.42 36.40
CA SER A 98 -13.61 -6.97 36.74
C SER A 98 -12.79 -7.29 35.50
N ILE A 99 -11.47 -7.27 35.64
CA ILE A 99 -10.54 -7.84 34.66
C ILE A 99 -9.29 -8.36 35.39
N VAL A 100 -8.79 -9.52 34.96
CA VAL A 100 -7.60 -10.14 35.55
C VAL A 100 -6.40 -9.86 34.64
N ALA A 101 -5.38 -9.23 35.19
CA ALA A 101 -4.08 -9.03 34.55
C ALA A 101 -3.08 -10.06 35.08
N THR A 102 -2.44 -10.81 34.19
CA THR A 102 -1.38 -11.78 34.51
C THR A 102 -0.09 -11.36 33.85
N ALA A 103 1.00 -11.23 34.62
CA ALA A 103 2.31 -10.97 34.05
C ALA A 103 2.74 -12.11 33.10
N ALA A 104 3.08 -11.77 31.87
CA ALA A 104 3.50 -12.73 30.84
C ALA A 104 4.82 -13.40 31.22
N ASP A 105 5.00 -14.67 30.82
CA ASP A 105 6.19 -15.47 31.15
C ASP A 105 7.50 -14.85 30.62
N ALA A 106 7.41 -14.15 29.50
CA ALA A 106 8.54 -13.50 28.84
C ALA A 106 8.76 -12.03 29.26
N SER A 107 7.96 -11.51 30.21
CA SER A 107 8.11 -10.11 30.62
C SER A 107 9.46 -9.89 31.29
N LYS A 108 10.13 -8.80 30.89
CA LYS A 108 11.36 -8.33 31.53
C LYS A 108 11.09 -7.27 32.60
N VAL A 109 9.86 -6.76 32.64
CA VAL A 109 9.47 -5.63 33.50
C VAL A 109 8.68 -6.12 34.71
N LEU A 110 7.85 -7.16 34.54
CA LEU A 110 7.00 -7.72 35.58
C LEU A 110 7.45 -9.12 35.98
N THR A 111 7.29 -9.50 37.24
CA THR A 111 7.58 -10.87 37.70
C THR A 111 6.59 -11.86 37.06
N PRO A 112 7.07 -12.86 36.31
CA PRO A 112 6.22 -13.81 35.59
C PRO A 112 5.13 -14.48 36.43
N LYS A 113 3.95 -14.73 35.82
CA LYS A 113 2.80 -15.45 36.39
C LYS A 113 2.12 -14.79 37.58
N LYS A 114 2.57 -13.61 38.00
CA LYS A 114 1.90 -12.85 39.05
C LYS A 114 0.62 -12.21 38.51
N THR A 115 -0.44 -12.30 39.29
CA THR A 115 -1.79 -11.88 38.89
C THR A 115 -2.30 -10.76 39.77
N ALA A 116 -3.04 -9.83 39.19
CA ALA A 116 -3.87 -8.87 39.92
C ALA A 116 -5.26 -8.82 39.28
N THR A 117 -6.30 -8.77 40.12
CA THR A 117 -7.69 -8.59 39.67
C THR A 117 -8.08 -7.14 39.90
N PHE A 118 -8.40 -6.44 38.83
CA PHE A 118 -8.83 -5.05 38.89
C PHE A 118 -10.35 -4.96 38.91
N ALA A 119 -10.88 -4.15 39.81
CA ALA A 119 -12.28 -3.75 39.85
C ALA A 119 -12.51 -2.57 38.89
N LEU A 120 -13.54 -2.66 38.06
CA LEU A 120 -13.88 -1.64 37.06
C LEU A 120 -15.05 -0.80 37.56
N THR A 121 -14.83 0.51 37.70
CA THR A 121 -15.91 1.45 38.01
C THR A 121 -16.79 1.64 36.78
N TYR A 122 -18.11 1.51 36.96
CA TYR A 122 -19.07 1.76 35.90
C TYR A 122 -18.94 3.19 35.37
N VAL A 123 -18.81 3.30 34.05
CA VAL A 123 -18.87 4.57 33.35
C VAL A 123 -20.25 4.64 32.73
N ALA A 124 -21.12 5.52 33.25
CA ALA A 124 -22.39 5.77 32.58
C ALA A 124 -22.09 6.12 31.11
N PRO A 125 -22.71 5.44 30.12
CA PRO A 125 -22.53 5.82 28.74
C PRO A 125 -22.86 7.30 28.64
N ALA A 126 -22.03 8.05 27.91
CA ALA A 126 -22.35 9.45 27.63
C ALA A 126 -23.77 9.46 27.08
N GLY A 127 -24.67 10.20 27.75
CA GLY A 127 -26.05 10.29 27.30
C GLY A 127 -26.07 10.67 25.82
N LYS A 128 -26.90 10.00 25.03
CA LYS A 128 -27.06 10.37 23.63
C LYS A 128 -27.43 11.85 23.58
N LYS A 129 -26.74 12.61 22.73
CA LYS A 129 -27.09 14.01 22.49
C LYS A 129 -28.39 14.05 21.72
N ASP A 130 -29.37 14.77 22.27
CA ASP A 130 -30.64 15.01 21.60
C ASP A 130 -30.43 15.98 20.42
N LEU A 131 -30.65 15.51 19.19
CA LEU A 131 -30.50 16.35 18.01
C LEU A 131 -31.47 17.55 18.02
N SER A 132 -32.63 17.42 18.67
CA SER A 132 -33.62 18.49 18.71
C SER A 132 -33.13 19.74 19.47
N THR A 133 -32.11 19.57 20.32
CA THR A 133 -31.51 20.63 21.15
C THR A 133 -30.28 21.30 20.54
N ILE A 134 -29.91 20.99 19.29
CA ILE A 134 -28.80 21.75 18.64
C ILE A 134 -29.16 23.23 18.52
N THR A 135 -28.18 24.09 18.76
CA THR A 135 -28.37 25.54 18.88
C THR A 135 -28.64 26.19 17.52
N THR A 136 -27.84 25.87 16.50
CA THR A 136 -27.91 26.51 15.18
C THR A 136 -28.55 25.57 14.17
N LYS A 137 -29.80 25.85 13.79
CA LYS A 137 -30.56 25.07 12.80
C LYS A 137 -30.54 25.69 11.39
N GLU A 138 -30.17 26.95 11.28
CA GLU A 138 -29.99 27.67 10.02
C GLU A 138 -28.53 27.53 9.56
N LEU A 139 -28.31 26.72 8.51
CA LEU A 139 -26.97 26.36 8.06
C LEU A 139 -26.36 27.38 7.09
N GLY A 140 -27.19 28.30 6.56
CA GLY A 140 -26.79 29.30 5.59
C GLY A 140 -26.79 28.76 4.16
N GLU A 141 -25.95 29.36 3.31
CA GLU A 141 -25.85 29.01 1.90
C GLU A 141 -24.68 28.06 1.64
N PHE A 142 -24.92 27.03 0.83
CA PHE A 142 -23.85 26.18 0.32
C PHE A 142 -24.23 25.61 -1.05
N SER A 143 -23.24 25.06 -1.74
CA SER A 143 -23.44 24.46 -3.07
C SER A 143 -22.84 23.06 -3.17
N GLY A 144 -23.37 22.28 -4.10
CA GLY A 144 -22.94 20.91 -4.38
C GLY A 144 -23.22 20.51 -5.83
N VAL A 145 -22.69 19.36 -6.25
CA VAL A 145 -22.76 18.91 -7.66
C VAL A 145 -24.13 18.36 -8.06
N GLY A 146 -24.87 17.82 -7.10
CA GLY A 146 -26.19 17.22 -7.33
C GLY A 146 -27.32 18.25 -7.39
N ASP A 147 -28.48 17.86 -7.90
CA ASP A 147 -29.70 18.70 -7.85
C ASP A 147 -30.21 18.89 -6.41
N LYS A 148 -29.78 18.04 -5.47
CA LYS A 148 -30.11 18.05 -4.05
C LYS A 148 -28.83 17.80 -3.24
N PRO A 149 -28.72 18.34 -2.02
CA PRO A 149 -27.60 18.04 -1.16
C PRO A 149 -27.63 16.58 -0.71
N THR A 150 -26.45 16.03 -0.47
CA THR A 150 -26.21 14.73 0.15
C THR A 150 -26.23 14.83 1.67
N VAL A 151 -26.40 13.69 2.36
CA VAL A 151 -26.31 13.62 3.84
C VAL A 151 -24.96 14.16 4.32
N GLY A 152 -23.87 13.81 3.63
CA GLY A 152 -22.52 14.27 3.97
C GLY A 152 -22.35 15.78 3.88
N GLU A 153 -22.90 16.41 2.85
CA GLU A 153 -22.87 17.88 2.73
C GLU A 153 -23.66 18.54 3.86
N VAL A 154 -24.87 18.09 4.15
CA VAL A 154 -25.69 18.66 5.25
C VAL A 154 -25.01 18.45 6.61
N VAL A 155 -24.52 17.25 6.92
CA VAL A 155 -23.80 16.94 8.17
C VAL A 155 -22.56 17.82 8.33
N LYS A 156 -21.79 18.04 7.26
CA LYS A 156 -20.63 18.94 7.26
C LYS A 156 -21.04 20.36 7.68
N GLN A 157 -22.12 20.90 7.12
CA GLN A 157 -22.62 22.23 7.46
C GLN A 157 -23.14 22.30 8.91
N VAL A 158 -23.85 21.27 9.38
CA VAL A 158 -24.32 21.19 10.78
C VAL A 158 -23.15 21.26 11.75
N ASN A 159 -22.08 20.49 11.51
CA ASN A 159 -20.89 20.50 12.37
C ASN A 159 -20.15 21.84 12.31
N ALA A 160 -20.07 22.47 11.13
CA ALA A 160 -19.44 23.79 10.99
C ALA A 160 -20.18 24.87 11.81
N LYS A 161 -21.50 24.73 12.00
CA LYS A 161 -22.34 25.66 12.76
C LYS A 161 -22.54 25.30 14.23
N ASN A 162 -22.20 24.07 14.63
CA ASN A 162 -22.42 23.54 15.98
C ASN A 162 -21.13 22.86 16.49
N GLU A 163 -20.23 23.65 17.05
CA GLU A 163 -18.91 23.20 17.52
C GLU A 163 -19.04 22.06 18.56
N GLY A 164 -18.18 21.05 18.43
CA GLY A 164 -18.15 19.89 19.34
C GLY A 164 -19.34 18.93 19.18
N LEU A 165 -20.23 19.13 18.20
CA LEU A 165 -21.29 18.18 17.90
C LEU A 165 -20.69 16.85 17.42
N ASN A 166 -19.77 16.90 16.45
CA ASN A 166 -19.10 15.73 15.86
C ASN A 166 -20.08 14.70 15.26
N LEU A 167 -21.11 15.18 14.56
CA LEU A 167 -22.09 14.37 13.86
C LEU A 167 -21.44 13.68 12.64
N SER A 168 -21.75 12.42 12.40
CA SER A 168 -21.29 11.70 11.20
C SER A 168 -22.46 11.22 10.34
N VAL A 169 -22.18 10.84 9.09
CA VAL A 169 -23.20 10.24 8.19
C VAL A 169 -23.71 8.89 8.69
N ASP A 170 -22.95 8.22 9.55
CA ASP A 170 -23.37 6.96 10.18
C ASP A 170 -24.36 7.18 11.30
N ASP A 171 -24.44 8.40 11.86
CA ASP A 171 -25.31 8.73 12.98
C ASP A 171 -26.74 9.09 12.56
N VAL A 172 -26.97 9.51 11.31
CA VAL A 172 -28.25 10.09 10.90
C VAL A 172 -28.75 9.59 9.56
N ASP A 173 -30.07 9.44 9.46
CA ASP A 173 -30.80 9.39 8.20
C ASP A 173 -31.30 10.79 7.84
N MET A 174 -31.40 11.08 6.55
CA MET A 174 -31.87 12.37 6.04
C MET A 174 -33.15 12.18 5.23
N THR A 175 -34.19 12.93 5.59
CA THR A 175 -35.46 12.97 4.86
C THR A 175 -35.86 14.40 4.55
N LYS A 176 -36.75 14.57 3.56
CA LYS A 176 -37.38 15.88 3.31
C LYS A 176 -38.45 16.16 4.39
N PRO A 177 -38.60 17.41 4.87
CA PRO A 177 -39.78 17.80 5.62
C PRO A 177 -41.05 17.73 4.75
N SER A 178 -42.24 17.60 5.37
CA SER A 178 -43.53 17.44 4.66
C SER A 178 -43.78 18.53 3.61
N ASP A 179 -43.43 19.76 3.92
CA ASP A 179 -43.84 20.97 3.18
C ASP A 179 -42.67 21.72 2.52
N LYS A 180 -41.49 21.09 2.43
CA LYS A 180 -40.28 21.75 1.90
C LYS A 180 -39.43 20.83 1.03
N GLU A 181 -38.78 21.42 0.03
CA GLU A 181 -37.80 20.72 -0.81
C GLU A 181 -36.46 20.53 -0.10
N LEU A 182 -35.73 19.47 -0.50
CA LEU A 182 -34.39 19.17 0.01
C LEU A 182 -33.35 20.24 -0.37
N THR A 183 -33.68 21.19 -1.24
CA THR A 183 -32.84 22.34 -1.55
C THR A 183 -32.96 23.48 -0.52
N ALA A 184 -33.98 23.44 0.35
CA ALA A 184 -34.24 24.48 1.35
C ALA A 184 -34.17 23.97 2.81
N SER A 185 -34.35 22.66 3.02
CA SER A 185 -34.33 22.07 4.36
C SER A 185 -34.23 20.55 4.35
N ALA A 186 -33.76 19.99 5.46
CA ALA A 186 -33.72 18.55 5.70
C ALA A 186 -34.08 18.22 7.15
N THR A 187 -34.70 17.06 7.37
CA THR A 187 -34.84 16.46 8.69
C THR A 187 -33.77 15.38 8.86
N LEU A 188 -32.89 15.56 9.83
CA LEU A 188 -31.88 14.59 10.24
C LEU A 188 -32.43 13.81 11.43
N THR A 189 -32.61 12.49 11.26
CA THR A 189 -33.09 11.59 12.31
C THR A 189 -31.94 10.72 12.77
N ALA A 190 -31.65 10.72 14.08
CA ALA A 190 -30.64 9.84 14.63
C ALA A 190 -31.02 8.38 14.35
N LYS A 191 -30.09 7.62 13.76
CA LYS A 191 -30.29 6.19 13.49
C LYS A 191 -30.42 5.45 14.81
N SER A 192 -31.17 4.34 14.80
CA SER A 192 -31.34 3.48 15.97
C SER A 192 -30.01 2.92 16.49
N ASN A 193 -29.02 2.73 15.61
CA ASN A 193 -27.67 2.26 15.94
C ASN A 193 -26.68 3.39 16.30
N SER A 194 -27.08 4.67 16.27
CA SER A 194 -26.19 5.75 16.73
C SER A 194 -25.95 5.61 18.23
N THR A 195 -24.68 5.58 18.63
CA THR A 195 -24.24 5.56 20.03
C THR A 195 -24.10 6.97 20.61
N LYS A 196 -24.16 8.00 19.76
CA LYS A 196 -23.88 9.40 20.13
C LYS A 196 -25.11 10.28 20.15
N PHE A 197 -26.13 9.98 19.33
CA PHE A 197 -27.26 10.88 19.10
C PHE A 197 -28.61 10.18 19.20
N GLU A 198 -29.64 10.95 19.51
CA GLU A 198 -31.04 10.53 19.52
C GLU A 198 -31.98 11.61 18.96
N LYS A 199 -33.23 11.21 18.72
CA LYS A 199 -34.32 12.04 18.15
C LYS A 199 -33.98 12.61 16.76
N ALA A 200 -34.73 13.62 16.34
CA ALA A 200 -34.60 14.23 15.03
C ALA A 200 -34.51 15.75 15.13
N VAL A 201 -33.91 16.37 14.12
CA VAL A 201 -33.84 17.82 13.96
C VAL A 201 -34.11 18.22 12.52
N THR A 202 -34.90 19.28 12.36
CA THR A 202 -35.07 19.92 11.05
C THR A 202 -34.14 21.13 10.97
N VAL A 203 -33.33 21.16 9.91
CA VAL A 203 -32.38 22.23 9.60
C VAL A 203 -32.80 22.93 8.30
N THR A 204 -32.49 24.22 8.18
CA THR A 204 -32.82 25.06 7.03
C THR A 204 -31.55 25.61 6.39
N TYR A 205 -31.58 25.78 5.07
CA TYR A 205 -30.43 26.24 4.28
C TYR A 205 -30.87 26.72 2.90
N THR A 206 -29.94 27.34 2.17
CA THR A 206 -30.09 27.60 0.73
C THR A 206 -29.06 26.75 0.00
N TYR A 207 -29.52 25.70 -0.68
CA TYR A 207 -28.66 24.87 -1.51
C TYR A 207 -28.73 25.35 -2.96
N THR A 208 -27.59 25.75 -3.51
CA THR A 208 -27.46 25.99 -4.94
C THR A 208 -26.77 24.80 -5.57
N LYS A 209 -27.32 24.27 -6.67
CA LYS A 209 -26.55 23.37 -7.52
C LYS A 209 -25.37 24.17 -8.02
N SER A 210 -24.17 23.84 -7.53
CA SER A 210 -22.96 24.36 -8.13
C SER A 210 -23.05 23.94 -9.59
N ALA A 211 -22.88 24.88 -10.52
CA ALA A 211 -22.55 24.51 -11.88
C ALA A 211 -21.24 23.75 -11.74
N GLY A 212 -21.33 22.43 -11.56
CA GLY A 212 -20.20 21.62 -11.19
C GLY A 212 -19.11 22.00 -12.17
N GLU A 213 -17.91 22.30 -11.69
CA GLU A 213 -16.78 22.13 -12.57
C GLU A 213 -16.93 20.69 -13.03
N THR A 214 -17.45 20.50 -14.25
CA THR A 214 -17.43 19.22 -14.92
C THR A 214 -15.96 19.01 -15.07
N THR A 215 -15.33 18.39 -14.07
CA THR A 215 -13.94 18.04 -14.10
C THR A 215 -13.79 17.30 -15.41
N LYS A 216 -13.08 17.92 -16.35
CA LYS A 216 -13.00 17.43 -17.72
C LYS A 216 -12.56 15.97 -17.63
N PRO A 217 -13.12 15.07 -18.46
CA PRO A 217 -12.63 13.71 -18.50
C PRO A 217 -11.10 13.72 -18.73
N VAL A 218 -10.38 12.87 -18.01
CA VAL A 218 -8.91 12.76 -18.12
C VAL A 218 -8.57 11.38 -18.62
N ILE A 219 -7.86 11.31 -19.75
CA ILE A 219 -7.44 10.05 -20.37
C ILE A 219 -6.06 9.68 -19.84
N SER A 220 -5.85 8.40 -19.54
CA SER A 220 -4.52 7.82 -19.42
C SER A 220 -4.45 6.49 -20.18
N VAL A 221 -3.27 6.16 -20.71
CA VAL A 221 -3.04 4.92 -21.47
C VAL A 221 -1.98 4.07 -20.78
N LYS A 222 -2.22 2.77 -20.64
CA LYS A 222 -1.32 1.80 -20.02
C LYS A 222 -1.00 0.65 -20.98
N ASN A 223 0.20 0.09 -20.86
CA ASN A 223 0.58 -1.19 -21.46
C ASN A 223 0.76 -2.20 -20.32
N GLY A 224 -0.21 -3.09 -20.15
CA GLY A 224 -0.34 -3.87 -18.92
C GLY A 224 -0.62 -2.97 -17.71
N SER A 225 0.20 -3.07 -16.66
CA SER A 225 0.07 -2.24 -15.44
C SER A 225 0.88 -0.94 -15.49
N VAL A 226 1.66 -0.70 -16.54
CA VAL A 226 2.59 0.43 -16.64
C VAL A 226 1.96 1.56 -17.44
N ALA A 227 1.98 2.78 -16.91
CA ALA A 227 1.57 3.98 -17.63
C ALA A 227 2.50 4.24 -18.82
N VAL A 228 1.92 4.53 -19.98
CA VAL A 228 2.70 4.82 -21.19
C VAL A 228 3.15 6.28 -21.14
N SER A 229 4.41 6.51 -20.74
CA SER A 229 5.07 7.81 -20.79
C SER A 229 6.15 7.91 -21.88
N GLY A 230 6.38 6.81 -22.62
CA GLY A 230 7.39 6.69 -23.67
C GLY A 230 6.90 5.89 -24.87
N ALA A 231 7.83 5.39 -25.69
CA ALA A 231 7.49 4.61 -26.87
C ALA A 231 7.07 3.17 -26.52
N VAL A 232 6.05 2.66 -27.20
CA VAL A 232 5.59 1.27 -27.15
C VAL A 232 6.15 0.53 -28.36
N ASP A 233 6.82 -0.59 -28.13
CA ASP A 233 7.30 -1.44 -29.21
C ASP A 233 6.22 -2.47 -29.60
N VAL A 234 5.84 -2.50 -30.87
CA VAL A 234 4.97 -3.51 -31.47
C VAL A 234 5.80 -4.37 -32.40
N ILE A 235 5.91 -5.66 -32.09
CA ILE A 235 6.70 -6.61 -32.86
C ILE A 235 5.79 -7.23 -33.93
N VAL A 236 6.27 -7.35 -35.17
CA VAL A 236 5.51 -8.06 -36.23
C VAL A 236 5.10 -9.45 -35.77
N GLY A 237 3.82 -9.78 -35.92
CA GLY A 237 3.24 -11.05 -35.46
C GLY A 237 2.86 -11.12 -33.98
N THR A 238 3.22 -10.12 -33.16
CA THR A 238 2.90 -10.07 -31.73
C THR A 238 2.08 -8.82 -31.41
N PRO A 239 0.74 -8.92 -31.33
CA PRO A 239 -0.11 -7.78 -31.03
C PRO A 239 0.14 -7.25 -29.60
N VAL A 240 0.00 -5.94 -29.41
CA VAL A 240 0.11 -5.27 -28.11
C VAL A 240 -1.25 -4.72 -27.71
N THR A 241 -1.71 -5.02 -26.50
CA THR A 241 -2.97 -4.49 -25.99
C THR A 241 -2.72 -3.32 -25.03
N LEU A 242 -3.34 -2.19 -25.32
CA LEU A 242 -3.31 -0.99 -24.48
C LEU A 242 -4.63 -0.87 -23.71
N THR A 243 -4.52 -0.49 -22.44
CA THR A 243 -5.66 -0.15 -21.58
C THR A 243 -5.80 1.36 -21.54
N ILE A 244 -7.00 1.87 -21.79
CA ILE A 244 -7.35 3.30 -21.73
C ILE A 244 -8.24 3.50 -20.50
N GLU A 245 -7.79 4.33 -19.57
CA GLU A 245 -8.54 4.71 -18.38
C GLU A 245 -9.05 6.15 -18.56
N VAL A 246 -10.31 6.37 -18.22
CA VAL A 246 -10.93 7.70 -18.29
C VAL A 246 -11.49 8.05 -16.92
N ALA A 247 -10.85 9.01 -16.26
CA ALA A 247 -11.38 9.60 -15.03
C ALA A 247 -12.48 10.61 -15.37
N ASN A 248 -13.46 10.80 -14.48
CA ASN A 248 -14.55 11.77 -14.63
C ASN A 248 -15.35 11.59 -15.93
N LYS A 249 -15.65 10.35 -16.32
CA LYS A 249 -16.40 10.03 -17.53
C LYS A 249 -17.68 10.88 -17.62
N SER A 250 -17.78 11.67 -18.68
CA SER A 250 -19.03 12.32 -19.07
C SER A 250 -19.59 11.60 -20.30
N GLY A 251 -20.78 11.02 -20.19
CA GLY A 251 -21.43 10.30 -21.28
C GLY A 251 -21.01 8.83 -21.43
N GLN A 252 -21.53 8.17 -22.48
CA GLN A 252 -21.30 6.76 -22.82
C GLN A 252 -20.50 6.58 -24.12
N THR A 253 -19.71 7.57 -24.53
CA THR A 253 -18.94 7.46 -25.78
C THR A 253 -17.69 6.62 -25.57
N LEU A 254 -17.39 5.73 -26.52
CA LEU A 254 -16.14 4.97 -26.54
C LEU A 254 -14.98 5.90 -26.94
N PRO A 255 -13.77 5.75 -26.37
CA PRO A 255 -12.58 6.41 -26.89
C PRO A 255 -12.36 6.09 -28.36
N THR A 256 -11.73 7.01 -29.10
CA THR A 256 -11.26 6.79 -30.47
C THR A 256 -9.75 6.67 -30.49
N VAL A 257 -9.23 5.69 -31.23
CA VAL A 257 -7.79 5.46 -31.41
C VAL A 257 -7.47 5.60 -32.88
N THR A 258 -6.59 6.54 -33.22
CA THR A 258 -6.28 6.90 -34.61
C THR A 258 -4.81 6.65 -34.91
N VAL A 259 -4.53 5.78 -35.88
CA VAL A 259 -3.21 5.63 -36.49
C VAL A 259 -3.12 6.57 -37.69
N PRO A 260 -2.07 7.40 -37.83
CA PRO A 260 -1.91 8.29 -38.97
C PRO A 260 -1.93 7.52 -40.30
N GLU A 261 -2.59 8.06 -41.33
CA GLU A 261 -2.77 7.40 -42.62
C GLU A 261 -1.43 7.00 -43.27
N ALA A 262 -0.42 7.87 -43.18
CA ALA A 262 0.95 7.60 -43.65
C ALA A 262 1.59 6.36 -43.00
N ASN A 263 1.10 5.92 -41.84
CA ASN A 263 1.59 4.76 -41.09
C ASN A 263 0.64 3.54 -41.14
N SER A 264 -0.51 3.64 -41.81
CA SER A 264 -1.51 2.56 -41.90
C SER A 264 -1.00 1.27 -42.57
N ALA A 265 0.05 1.36 -43.40
CA ALA A 265 0.73 0.21 -43.98
C ALA A 265 1.70 -0.51 -43.01
N ALA A 266 2.05 0.13 -41.89
CA ALA A 266 2.97 -0.41 -40.89
C ALA A 266 2.26 -0.86 -39.61
N LEU A 267 1.19 -0.16 -39.21
CA LEU A 267 0.49 -0.36 -37.95
C LEU A 267 -1.02 -0.24 -38.16
N GLU A 268 -1.80 -1.06 -37.47
CA GLU A 268 -3.24 -0.91 -37.30
C GLU A 268 -3.66 -0.97 -35.84
N ALA A 269 -4.79 -0.34 -35.53
CA ALA A 269 -5.46 -0.43 -34.24
C ALA A 269 -6.80 -1.15 -34.42
N SER A 270 -7.15 -2.05 -33.51
CA SER A 270 -8.48 -2.67 -33.46
C SER A 270 -9.56 -1.65 -33.09
N ALA A 271 -10.83 -2.05 -33.19
CA ALA A 271 -11.90 -1.33 -32.53
C ALA A 271 -11.66 -1.28 -31.01
N VAL A 272 -12.06 -0.19 -30.37
CA VAL A 272 -12.00 -0.04 -28.92
C VAL A 272 -13.14 -0.82 -28.27
N THR A 273 -12.82 -1.64 -27.27
CA THR A 273 -13.80 -2.45 -26.52
C THR A 273 -13.83 -2.05 -25.05
N GLU A 274 -14.99 -2.09 -24.41
CA GLU A 274 -15.13 -1.87 -22.97
C GLU A 274 -14.77 -3.14 -22.19
N GLN A 275 -14.02 -2.99 -21.10
CA GLN A 275 -13.65 -4.07 -20.19
C GLN A 275 -13.71 -3.58 -18.73
N GLY A 276 -14.86 -3.79 -18.09
CA GLY A 276 -15.12 -3.26 -16.75
C GLY A 276 -15.14 -1.73 -16.79
N ASP A 277 -14.38 -1.08 -15.89
CA ASP A 277 -14.31 0.39 -15.84
C ASP A 277 -13.34 1.01 -16.88
N ASN A 278 -12.66 0.19 -17.68
CA ASN A 278 -11.64 0.62 -18.64
C ASN A 278 -12.02 0.28 -20.08
N PHE A 279 -11.25 0.81 -21.04
CA PHE A 279 -11.35 0.45 -22.44
C PHE A 279 -10.06 -0.23 -22.91
N GLN A 280 -10.13 -1.02 -23.97
CA GLN A 280 -8.98 -1.68 -24.57
C GLN A 280 -8.89 -1.43 -26.06
N VAL A 281 -7.66 -1.35 -26.57
CA VAL A 281 -7.33 -1.36 -27.99
C VAL A 281 -6.13 -2.25 -28.23
N THR A 282 -6.14 -3.02 -29.32
CA THR A 282 -5.00 -3.85 -29.72
C THR A 282 -4.31 -3.22 -30.94
N LEU A 283 -3.00 -3.02 -30.82
CA LEU A 283 -2.14 -2.55 -31.90
C LEU A 283 -1.45 -3.75 -32.56
N THR A 284 -1.54 -3.84 -33.88
CA THR A 284 -0.95 -4.93 -34.69
C THR A 284 -0.09 -4.36 -35.81
N ALA A 285 1.12 -4.91 -35.98
CA ALA A 285 2.03 -4.50 -37.06
C ALA A 285 1.74 -5.28 -38.36
N LYS A 286 1.69 -4.56 -39.49
CA LYS A 286 1.27 -5.09 -40.82
C LYS A 286 2.39 -5.59 -41.74
N GLY A 287 3.63 -5.64 -41.26
CA GLY A 287 4.75 -6.26 -41.97
C GLY A 287 5.83 -5.30 -42.48
N LYS A 288 5.60 -3.98 -42.49
CA LYS A 288 6.72 -3.02 -42.52
C LYS A 288 7.43 -3.07 -41.16
N VAL A 289 8.74 -3.25 -41.19
CA VAL A 289 9.59 -3.35 -39.99
C VAL A 289 10.48 -2.12 -39.86
N ASP A 290 10.94 -1.88 -38.64
CA ASP A 290 11.90 -0.83 -38.29
C ASP A 290 11.37 0.60 -38.56
N VAL A 291 10.08 0.80 -38.30
CA VAL A 291 9.41 2.11 -38.34
C VAL A 291 9.31 2.64 -36.92
N SER A 292 10.01 3.71 -36.59
CA SER A 292 9.98 4.34 -35.26
C SER A 292 9.16 5.63 -35.23
N GLY A 293 8.59 5.95 -34.07
CA GLY A 293 8.02 7.28 -33.84
C GLY A 293 6.59 7.48 -34.37
N ILE A 294 5.81 6.43 -34.58
CA ILE A 294 4.41 6.55 -35.02
C ILE A 294 3.60 7.15 -33.87
N LYS A 295 2.98 8.32 -34.08
CA LYS A 295 2.13 8.98 -33.09
C LYS A 295 0.69 8.50 -33.20
N VAL A 296 0.27 7.61 -32.30
CA VAL A 296 -1.11 7.11 -32.21
C VAL A 296 -1.89 8.02 -31.26
N ALA A 297 -2.93 8.69 -31.76
CA ALA A 297 -3.75 9.57 -30.95
C ALA A 297 -4.90 8.80 -30.29
N VAL A 298 -5.09 9.01 -28.98
CA VAL A 298 -6.21 8.48 -28.20
C VAL A 298 -7.04 9.66 -27.72
N ALA A 299 -8.30 9.71 -28.13
CA ALA A 299 -9.22 10.80 -27.80
C ALA A 299 -10.49 10.28 -27.10
N TYR A 300 -11.07 11.11 -26.25
CA TYR A 300 -12.32 10.88 -25.54
C TYR A 300 -13.08 12.21 -25.47
N GLU A 301 -14.40 12.18 -25.62
CA GLU A 301 -15.21 13.40 -25.68
C GLU A 301 -15.06 14.23 -24.40
N GLY A 302 -14.73 15.52 -24.54
CA GLY A 302 -14.52 16.43 -23.41
C GLY A 302 -13.13 16.33 -22.74
N ALA A 303 -12.29 15.37 -23.14
CA ALA A 303 -10.91 15.23 -22.65
C ALA A 303 -9.88 15.83 -23.62
N GLU A 304 -8.70 16.16 -23.09
CA GLU A 304 -7.51 16.38 -23.91
C GLU A 304 -7.01 15.03 -24.48
N SER A 305 -6.63 15.02 -25.76
CA SER A 305 -6.14 13.80 -26.42
C SER A 305 -4.74 13.44 -25.93
N VAL A 306 -4.46 12.14 -25.83
CA VAL A 306 -3.16 11.58 -25.46
C VAL A 306 -2.48 11.01 -26.70
N GLU A 307 -1.21 11.35 -26.93
CA GLU A 307 -0.39 10.73 -27.99
C GLU A 307 0.46 9.59 -27.41
N VAL A 308 0.34 8.40 -28.01
CA VAL A 308 1.22 7.26 -27.74
C VAL A 308 2.22 7.13 -28.88
N THR A 309 3.51 7.16 -28.56
CA THR A 309 4.56 6.89 -29.55
C THR A 309 4.71 5.39 -29.72
N VAL A 310 4.71 4.89 -30.96
CA VAL A 310 4.82 3.46 -31.27
C VAL A 310 6.00 3.21 -32.21
N ASN A 311 6.79 2.18 -31.92
CA ASN A 311 7.81 1.66 -32.83
C ASN A 311 7.39 0.27 -33.31
N VAL A 312 7.44 0.05 -34.62
CA VAL A 312 7.24 -1.26 -35.22
C VAL A 312 8.59 -1.92 -35.42
N LYS A 313 8.81 -3.05 -34.77
CA LYS A 313 10.08 -3.80 -34.82
C LYS A 313 9.90 -5.11 -35.58
N LYS A 314 10.94 -5.52 -36.29
CA LYS A 314 10.99 -6.86 -36.91
C LYS A 314 10.83 -7.92 -35.83
N GLN A 315 10.04 -8.96 -36.12
CA GLN A 315 10.09 -10.19 -35.35
C GLN A 315 11.51 -10.74 -35.46
N ALA A 316 12.22 -10.90 -34.35
CA ALA A 316 13.49 -11.61 -34.36
C ALA A 316 13.29 -12.92 -35.14
N THR A 317 14.09 -13.15 -36.18
CA THR A 317 13.95 -14.32 -37.04
C THR A 317 13.93 -15.56 -36.15
N GLN A 318 12.78 -16.23 -36.09
CA GLN A 318 12.58 -17.41 -35.25
C GLN A 318 13.56 -18.48 -35.74
N GLY A 319 14.65 -18.68 -34.99
CA GLY A 319 15.80 -19.50 -35.38
C GLY A 319 17.17 -18.87 -35.08
N ALA A 320 17.25 -17.57 -34.78
CA ALA A 320 18.48 -16.99 -34.24
C ALA A 320 18.64 -17.40 -32.77
N THR A 321 19.74 -18.08 -32.45
CA THR A 321 20.13 -18.42 -31.08
C THR A 321 20.17 -17.13 -30.25
N PRO A 322 19.49 -17.07 -29.07
CA PRO A 322 19.63 -15.94 -28.16
C PRO A 322 21.10 -15.65 -27.86
N GLU A 323 21.51 -14.38 -27.81
CA GLU A 323 22.88 -14.01 -27.41
C GLU A 323 22.85 -13.09 -26.20
N ILE A 324 23.75 -13.37 -25.25
CA ILE A 324 23.97 -12.54 -24.06
C ILE A 324 25.09 -11.57 -24.40
N SER A 325 24.87 -10.28 -24.15
CA SER A 325 25.92 -9.27 -24.17
C SER A 325 25.94 -8.49 -22.87
N LEU A 326 27.14 -8.12 -22.41
CA LEU A 326 27.35 -7.36 -21.20
C LEU A 326 27.77 -5.94 -21.56
N SER A 327 27.38 -4.94 -20.76
CA SER A 327 27.93 -3.59 -20.93
C SER A 327 29.44 -3.54 -20.68
N LYS A 328 29.98 -4.51 -19.92
CA LYS A 328 31.39 -4.69 -19.63
C LYS A 328 31.70 -6.17 -19.44
N ASN A 329 32.81 -6.64 -20.01
CA ASN A 329 33.31 -8.02 -19.79
C ASN A 329 34.21 -8.11 -18.54
N SER A 330 34.67 -6.97 -18.03
CA SER A 330 35.42 -6.85 -16.78
C SER A 330 34.96 -5.62 -16.00
N VAL A 331 34.81 -5.74 -14.68
CA VAL A 331 34.40 -4.64 -13.79
C VAL A 331 35.31 -4.57 -12.58
N ASP A 332 35.89 -3.40 -12.36
CA ASP A 332 36.61 -3.10 -11.13
C ASP A 332 35.64 -2.47 -10.13
N ILE A 333 35.54 -3.07 -8.94
CA ILE A 333 34.71 -2.59 -7.84
C ILE A 333 35.61 -2.23 -6.67
N LYS A 334 35.46 -1.01 -6.14
CA LYS A 334 36.21 -0.57 -4.96
C LYS A 334 35.50 -1.01 -3.69
N LEU A 335 36.25 -1.65 -2.80
CA LEU A 335 35.82 -1.96 -1.44
C LEU A 335 35.98 -0.71 -0.57
N VAL A 336 34.89 -0.14 -0.08
CA VAL A 336 34.93 1.03 0.81
C VAL A 336 35.03 0.56 2.27
N SER A 337 35.93 1.12 3.07
CA SER A 337 36.03 0.81 4.50
C SER A 337 34.81 1.36 5.25
N GLY A 338 33.95 0.50 5.80
CA GLY A 338 32.75 0.89 6.55
C GLY A 338 31.60 -0.11 6.42
N SER A 339 30.48 0.15 7.09
CA SER A 339 29.33 -0.77 7.16
C SER A 339 28.36 -0.73 5.97
N SER A 340 28.61 0.07 4.94
CA SER A 340 27.72 0.17 3.78
C SER A 340 28.50 0.23 2.47
N GLN A 341 28.49 -0.88 1.72
CA GLN A 341 28.99 -0.96 0.36
C GLN A 341 27.90 -0.55 -0.62
N THR A 342 28.24 0.20 -1.67
CA THR A 342 27.32 0.49 -2.77
C THR A 342 27.42 -0.59 -3.83
N ALA A 343 26.26 -1.05 -4.34
CA ALA A 343 26.24 -2.00 -5.43
C ALA A 343 26.71 -1.33 -6.73
N THR A 344 27.57 -2.02 -7.48
CA THR A 344 27.92 -1.66 -8.85
C THR A 344 27.01 -2.42 -9.80
N ASN A 345 26.32 -1.71 -10.69
CA ASN A 345 25.36 -2.30 -11.60
C ASN A 345 26.01 -2.65 -12.94
N VAL A 346 25.76 -3.87 -13.42
CA VAL A 346 26.14 -4.32 -14.78
C VAL A 346 24.87 -4.52 -15.60
N ALA A 347 24.86 -3.95 -16.81
CA ALA A 347 23.73 -4.11 -17.72
C ALA A 347 23.94 -5.36 -18.58
N ILE A 348 22.88 -6.17 -18.69
CA ILE A 348 22.82 -7.41 -19.48
C ILE A 348 21.80 -7.20 -20.59
N THR A 349 22.23 -7.36 -21.83
CA THR A 349 21.37 -7.26 -23.01
C THR A 349 21.21 -8.65 -23.62
N ILE A 350 19.96 -9.06 -23.86
CA ILE A 350 19.65 -10.32 -24.54
C ILE A 350 19.14 -9.98 -25.94
N THR A 351 19.86 -10.38 -26.97
CA THR A 351 19.38 -10.31 -28.36
C THR A 351 18.68 -11.60 -28.72
N ASN A 352 17.64 -11.51 -29.55
CA ASN A 352 16.82 -12.66 -29.99
C ASN A 352 16.29 -13.53 -28.82
N PRO A 353 15.66 -12.94 -27.79
CA PRO A 353 15.19 -13.71 -26.63
C PRO A 353 14.22 -14.82 -27.06
N ALA A 354 14.45 -16.05 -26.61
CA ALA A 354 13.60 -17.21 -26.90
C ALA A 354 12.30 -17.25 -26.06
N GLY A 355 11.94 -16.15 -25.39
CA GLY A 355 10.76 -16.03 -24.55
C GLY A 355 10.88 -14.89 -23.52
N SER A 356 10.01 -14.90 -22.52
CA SER A 356 9.96 -13.91 -21.44
C SER A 356 10.80 -14.29 -20.20
N THR A 357 11.60 -15.36 -20.28
CA THR A 357 12.46 -15.78 -19.16
C THR A 357 13.52 -14.73 -18.88
N LYS A 358 13.74 -14.36 -17.60
CA LYS A 358 14.84 -13.46 -17.21
C LYS A 358 16.17 -14.23 -17.19
N PRO A 359 17.32 -13.57 -17.49
CA PRO A 359 18.62 -14.21 -17.32
C PRO A 359 18.89 -14.49 -15.84
N THR A 360 19.80 -15.43 -15.58
CA THR A 360 20.27 -15.78 -14.24
C THR A 360 21.76 -15.51 -14.11
N ALA A 361 22.22 -15.17 -12.91
CA ALA A 361 23.65 -15.01 -12.62
C ALA A 361 24.06 -15.90 -11.44
N ALA A 362 25.25 -16.51 -11.54
CA ALA A 362 25.85 -17.31 -10.48
C ALA A 362 27.36 -17.12 -10.43
N LEU A 363 27.95 -17.25 -9.24
CA LEU A 363 29.41 -17.28 -9.10
C LEU A 363 29.94 -18.62 -9.64
N VAL A 364 31.03 -18.58 -10.41
CA VAL A 364 31.59 -19.78 -11.05
C VAL A 364 32.25 -20.71 -10.02
N THR A 365 32.90 -20.15 -8.99
CA THR A 365 33.54 -20.95 -7.93
C THR A 365 32.88 -20.70 -6.58
N GLY A 366 32.70 -21.77 -5.80
CA GLY A 366 32.06 -21.69 -4.48
C GLY A 366 32.84 -20.85 -3.45
N GLY A 367 34.13 -20.57 -3.70
CA GLY A 367 34.95 -19.71 -2.85
C GLY A 367 34.79 -18.21 -3.11
N ASP A 368 34.09 -17.81 -4.18
CA ASP A 368 33.96 -16.40 -4.56
C ASP A 368 32.86 -15.65 -3.78
N SER A 369 31.97 -16.36 -3.08
CA SER A 369 30.89 -15.74 -2.30
C SER A 369 31.39 -14.97 -1.09
N GLU A 370 32.62 -15.23 -0.64
CA GLU A 370 33.29 -14.44 0.40
C GLU A 370 33.77 -13.08 -0.13
N ASN A 371 33.85 -12.91 -1.46
CA ASN A 371 34.42 -11.74 -2.12
C ASN A 371 33.38 -10.84 -2.77
N LEU A 372 32.28 -11.42 -3.26
CA LEU A 372 31.25 -10.73 -4.01
C LEU A 372 29.86 -11.29 -3.69
N THR A 373 28.87 -10.42 -3.52
CA THR A 373 27.45 -10.82 -3.47
C THR A 373 26.73 -10.34 -4.73
N LEU A 374 25.87 -11.21 -5.26
CA LEU A 374 25.04 -10.92 -6.43
C LEU A 374 23.65 -10.50 -5.97
N GLY A 375 23.17 -9.36 -6.43
CA GLY A 375 21.78 -8.95 -6.27
C GLY A 375 20.86 -9.71 -7.22
N GLN A 376 19.56 -9.62 -6.97
CA GLN A 376 18.56 -10.11 -7.92
C GLN A 376 18.64 -9.32 -9.22
N ILE A 377 18.61 -10.01 -10.37
CA ILE A 377 18.53 -9.35 -11.67
C ILE A 377 17.16 -8.65 -11.79
N THR A 378 17.19 -7.35 -12.07
CA THR A 378 15.98 -6.51 -12.25
C THR A 378 15.81 -6.06 -13.70
N GLY A 379 14.63 -5.53 -14.03
CA GLY A 379 14.23 -5.18 -15.40
C GLY A 379 13.22 -6.18 -15.96
N ASP A 380 12.29 -5.69 -16.78
CA ASP A 380 11.22 -6.50 -17.37
C ASP A 380 11.43 -6.79 -18.85
N ASN A 381 12.28 -6.01 -19.52
CA ASN A 381 12.74 -6.21 -20.89
C ASN A 381 14.18 -5.71 -21.02
N SER A 382 14.98 -6.34 -21.87
CA SER A 382 16.39 -5.97 -22.12
C SER A 382 16.56 -4.45 -22.32
N PRO A 383 17.47 -3.77 -21.59
CA PRO A 383 18.51 -4.35 -20.74
C PRO A 383 18.06 -4.71 -19.31
N TYR A 384 18.57 -5.83 -18.80
CA TYR A 384 18.46 -6.22 -17.39
C TYR A 384 19.61 -5.64 -16.57
N THR A 385 19.43 -5.50 -15.26
CA THR A 385 20.46 -4.98 -14.34
C THR A 385 20.86 -6.04 -13.32
N LEU A 386 22.16 -6.32 -13.23
CA LEU A 386 22.78 -7.18 -12.21
C LEU A 386 23.54 -6.32 -11.19
N PRO A 387 23.04 -6.19 -9.94
CA PRO A 387 23.75 -5.50 -8.86
C PRO A 387 24.89 -6.39 -8.31
N LEU A 388 26.07 -5.81 -8.14
CA LEU A 388 27.26 -6.47 -7.60
C LEU A 388 27.76 -5.72 -6.37
N THR A 389 27.80 -6.38 -5.21
CA THR A 389 28.24 -5.74 -3.96
C THR A 389 29.55 -6.39 -3.47
N PRO A 390 30.64 -5.61 -3.33
CA PRO A 390 31.94 -6.15 -2.92
C PRO A 390 31.89 -6.55 -1.43
N VAL A 391 32.56 -7.64 -1.07
CA VAL A 391 32.68 -8.12 0.32
C VAL A 391 34.14 -8.12 0.75
N LYS A 392 35.03 -8.69 -0.07
CA LYS A 392 36.46 -8.82 0.24
C LYS A 392 37.28 -8.70 -1.04
N ALA A 393 38.41 -8.00 -0.94
CA ALA A 393 39.30 -7.80 -2.08
C ALA A 393 39.78 -9.14 -2.67
N LYS A 394 39.67 -9.26 -4.00
CA LYS A 394 40.10 -10.40 -4.82
C LYS A 394 39.95 -10.03 -6.28
N ASP A 395 40.99 -10.31 -7.06
CA ASP A 395 40.96 -10.17 -8.50
C ASP A 395 40.39 -11.43 -9.16
N GLY A 396 39.75 -11.24 -10.31
CA GLY A 396 39.33 -12.36 -11.15
C GLY A 396 38.13 -13.16 -10.66
N VAL A 397 37.25 -12.58 -9.82
CA VAL A 397 35.98 -13.23 -9.43
C VAL A 397 35.14 -13.42 -10.69
N GLN A 398 34.72 -14.66 -10.98
CA GLN A 398 33.97 -14.96 -12.20
C GLN A 398 32.47 -15.10 -11.91
N VAL A 399 31.66 -14.33 -12.64
CA VAL A 399 30.20 -14.40 -12.60
C VAL A 399 29.71 -14.96 -13.93
N LYS A 400 29.03 -16.10 -13.90
CA LYS A 400 28.39 -16.72 -15.06
C LYS A 400 26.99 -16.16 -15.23
N ILE A 401 26.71 -15.59 -16.39
CA ILE A 401 25.37 -15.16 -16.81
C ILE A 401 24.83 -16.19 -17.80
N SER A 402 23.61 -16.67 -17.54
CA SER A 402 22.93 -17.69 -18.33
C SER A 402 21.55 -17.19 -18.78
N TYR A 403 21.14 -17.61 -19.97
CA TYR A 403 19.81 -17.37 -20.54
C TYR A 403 19.39 -18.58 -21.37
N ALA A 404 18.12 -18.98 -21.28
CA ALA A 404 17.64 -20.17 -21.96
C ALA A 404 17.83 -20.08 -23.49
N GLY A 405 18.57 -21.02 -24.05
CA GLY A 405 18.89 -21.06 -25.48
C GLY A 405 20.09 -20.19 -25.89
N ALA A 406 20.70 -19.43 -24.97
CA ALA A 406 21.92 -18.68 -25.25
C ALA A 406 23.18 -19.45 -24.82
N GLN A 407 24.33 -19.08 -25.41
CA GLN A 407 25.62 -19.42 -24.83
C GLN A 407 25.85 -18.58 -23.56
N ASP A 408 26.32 -19.24 -22.50
CA ASP A 408 26.68 -18.56 -21.25
C ASP A 408 27.83 -17.56 -21.46
N VAL A 409 27.77 -16.43 -20.76
CA VAL A 409 28.84 -15.42 -20.77
C VAL A 409 29.40 -15.25 -19.36
N THR A 410 30.72 -15.15 -19.26
CA THR A 410 31.42 -14.93 -17.99
C THR A 410 31.84 -13.46 -17.88
N LEU A 411 31.43 -12.81 -16.80
CA LEU A 411 31.92 -11.52 -16.35
C LEU A 411 33.09 -11.72 -15.38
N THR A 412 34.19 -11.00 -15.59
CA THR A 412 35.29 -10.92 -14.61
C THR A 412 35.09 -9.71 -13.71
N VAL A 413 35.21 -9.90 -12.40
CA VAL A 413 35.07 -8.84 -11.39
C VAL A 413 36.34 -8.76 -10.56
N ASN A 414 36.95 -7.58 -10.51
CA ASN A 414 38.11 -7.31 -9.66
C ASN A 414 37.66 -6.46 -8.49
N VAL A 415 37.65 -7.04 -7.29
CA VAL A 415 37.32 -6.33 -6.06
C VAL A 415 38.62 -5.79 -5.48
N LYS A 416 38.84 -4.48 -5.59
CA LYS A 416 40.06 -3.79 -5.13
C LYS A 416 39.86 -3.23 -3.72
N SER A 417 40.88 -3.32 -2.87
CA SER A 417 40.89 -2.60 -1.59
C SER A 417 40.88 -1.09 -1.82
N ALA A 418 40.34 -0.30 -0.90
CA ALA A 418 40.33 1.18 -1.00
C ALA A 418 41.73 1.80 -1.23
N ASP A 419 42.78 1.12 -0.77
CA ASP A 419 44.17 1.59 -0.81
C ASP A 419 44.93 1.21 -2.11
N GLN A 420 44.25 0.58 -3.08
CA GLN A 420 44.76 0.25 -4.43
C GLN A 420 43.90 0.90 -5.52
#